data_AF-A0A084Q8A2-F1
#
_entry.id   AF-A0A084Q8A2-F1
#
_cell.length_a   1.000
_cell.length_b   1.000
_cell.length_c   1.000
_cell.angle_alpha   90.00
_cell.angle_beta   90.00
_cell.angle_gamma   90.00
#
_symmetry.space_group_name_H-M   'P 1'
#
loop_
_entity.id
_entity.type
_entity.pdbx_description
1 polymer ?
#
loop_
_entity_poly.entity_id
_entity_poly.type
_entity_poly.pdbx_seq_one_letter_code
_entity_poly.pdbx_strand_id
1 'polypeptide(L)'
;MAARKLIFCAVSTILSLALHEKAFDAPSLTSASAIFRKKSRPAQQSIQLRWKESMLKTPIFRRYRGGSLSEAEAMLYSKLRDDIGHERKWTPRFARRGAANAANGDAPDSVRDQMMRHDPQFTTFHHAYLNEIVNFDLQNAFLEEEKESQLFRLFAHVSLTRDPRATADMVPKEVWANLPSDPDIVKLEEERTRLKQGRYRIEGHEDEDRIRKLTNEIRNKRAQRDRQVVKEYREHYFYHRPTRDIERQAQGEEEEEYVEPGISVTIPERARLAEIYCHQPNNLTEDAILHLYAAI
;
A
#
# COMPACT_ATOMS: atom_id res chain seq x y z
N MET A 1 -8.40 17.70 12.50
CA MET A 1 -7.76 18.96 12.95
C MET A 1 -6.46 18.56 13.61
N ALA A 2 -5.30 19.10 13.22
CA ALA A 2 -4.03 18.70 13.82
C ALA A 2 -4.06 18.93 15.34
N ALA A 3 -3.71 17.91 16.13
CA ALA A 3 -3.62 18.00 17.58
C ALA A 3 -2.82 19.27 17.96
N ARG A 4 -3.42 20.14 18.78
CA ARG A 4 -2.89 21.47 19.13
C ARG A 4 -1.58 21.42 19.95
N LYS A 5 -1.08 20.23 20.26
CA LYS A 5 0.16 19.99 21.00
C LYS A 5 1.21 19.36 20.08
N LEU A 6 2.09 20.20 19.54
CA LEU A 6 3.08 19.84 18.51
C LEU A 6 3.94 18.60 18.87
N ILE A 7 4.27 18.43 20.16
CA ILE A 7 5.12 17.35 20.68
C ILE A 7 4.38 15.98 20.68
N PHE A 8 3.05 15.98 20.79
CA PHE A 8 2.26 14.75 20.82
C PHE A 8 1.72 14.34 19.46
N CYS A 9 1.90 15.16 18.42
CA CYS A 9 1.62 14.77 17.04
C CYS A 9 2.72 13.84 16.53
N ALA A 10 2.49 12.53 16.58
CA ALA A 10 3.46 11.54 16.10
C ALA A 10 3.86 11.78 14.64
N VAL A 11 2.92 12.22 13.80
CA VAL A 11 3.17 12.57 12.39
C VAL A 11 4.18 13.71 12.28
N SER A 12 3.97 14.82 13.00
CA SER A 12 4.89 15.97 12.97
C SER A 12 6.29 15.60 13.45
N THR A 13 6.40 14.77 14.49
CA THR A 13 7.68 14.27 15.00
C THR A 13 8.39 13.42 13.94
N ILE A 14 7.69 12.47 13.33
CA ILE A 14 8.27 11.61 12.28
C ILE A 14 8.71 12.43 11.07
N LEU A 15 7.89 13.37 10.60
CA LEU A 15 8.24 14.24 9.48
C LEU A 15 9.47 15.11 9.80
N SER A 16 9.56 15.63 11.03
CA SER A 16 10.71 16.45 11.45
C SER A 16 12.00 15.64 11.46
N LEU A 17 11.97 14.41 11.98
CA LEU A 17 13.11 13.49 11.96
C LEU A 17 13.49 13.11 10.52
N ALA A 18 12.50 12.78 9.69
CA ALA A 18 12.71 12.43 8.29
C ALA A 18 13.35 13.59 7.49
N LEU A 19 12.94 14.83 7.74
CA LEU A 19 13.55 16.02 7.13
C LEU A 19 15.00 16.21 7.59
N HIS A 20 15.25 16.11 8.90
CA HIS A 20 16.58 16.24 9.47
C HIS A 20 17.56 15.19 8.90
N GLU A 21 17.09 13.96 8.69
CA GLU A 21 17.89 12.86 8.16
C GLU A 21 17.88 12.75 6.64
N LYS A 22 17.16 13.65 5.93
CA LYS A 22 16.94 13.58 4.48
C LYS A 22 16.45 12.20 4.04
N ALA A 23 15.50 11.66 4.80
CA ALA A 23 15.04 10.28 4.69
C ALA A 23 14.08 10.03 3.53
N PHE A 24 13.45 11.09 2.98
CA PHE A 24 12.52 10.97 1.87
C PHE A 24 13.24 10.57 0.58
N ASP A 25 12.61 9.67 -0.16
CA ASP A 25 13.05 9.25 -1.49
C ASP A 25 12.95 10.40 -2.50
N ALA A 26 11.91 11.22 -2.37
CA ALA A 26 11.71 12.45 -3.15
C ALA A 26 12.70 13.55 -2.71
N PRO A 27 13.71 13.92 -3.54
CA PRO A 27 14.72 14.91 -3.16
C PRO A 27 14.17 16.33 -2.97
N SER A 28 13.03 16.66 -3.56
CA SER A 28 12.39 17.97 -3.40
C SER A 28 11.77 18.20 -2.02
N LEU A 29 11.56 17.14 -1.22
CA LEU A 29 11.00 17.23 0.13
C LEU A 29 12.05 17.66 1.17
N THR A 30 12.46 18.92 1.08
CA THR A 30 13.55 19.49 1.90
C THR A 30 13.07 20.26 3.12
N SER A 31 11.78 20.55 3.23
CA SER A 31 11.20 21.30 4.36
C SER A 31 9.76 20.88 4.64
N ALA A 32 9.28 21.20 5.84
CA ALA A 32 7.87 20.99 6.20
C ALA A 32 6.93 21.72 5.23
N SER A 33 7.26 22.95 4.85
CA SER A 33 6.53 23.72 3.85
C SER A 33 6.49 23.03 2.49
N ALA A 34 7.60 22.41 2.06
CA ALA A 34 7.64 21.65 0.81
C ALA A 34 6.71 20.43 0.85
N ILE A 35 6.60 19.76 2.00
CA ILE A 35 5.69 18.62 2.20
C ILE A 35 4.23 19.09 2.20
N PHE A 36 3.88 20.05 3.05
CA PHE A 36 2.48 20.50 3.22
C PHE A 36 1.91 21.26 2.02
N ARG A 37 2.76 21.73 1.10
CA ARG A 37 2.32 22.33 -0.17
C ARG A 37 1.98 21.28 -1.24
N LYS A 38 2.41 20.02 -1.09
CA LYS A 38 2.10 18.98 -2.07
C LYS A 38 0.62 18.68 -2.03
N LYS A 39 0.04 18.56 -3.21
CA LYS A 39 -1.37 18.22 -3.38
C LYS A 39 -1.47 16.80 -3.92
N SER A 40 -2.48 16.06 -3.47
CA SER A 40 -2.85 14.84 -4.20
C SER A 40 -3.43 15.25 -5.56
N ARG A 41 -3.31 14.37 -6.54
CA ARG A 41 -3.93 14.60 -7.86
C ARG A 41 -5.45 14.52 -7.77
N PRO A 42 -6.19 15.09 -8.75
CA PRO A 42 -7.65 15.01 -8.79
C PRO A 42 -8.22 13.59 -8.64
N ALA A 43 -7.53 12.60 -9.20
CA ALA A 43 -7.93 11.19 -9.18
C ALA A 43 -7.47 10.39 -7.94
N GLN A 44 -6.68 11.01 -7.06
CA GLN A 44 -6.08 10.37 -5.90
C GLN A 44 -6.45 11.12 -4.62
N GLN A 45 -6.89 10.37 -3.61
CA GLN A 45 -7.28 10.96 -2.33
C GLN A 45 -6.09 11.22 -1.41
N SER A 46 -4.93 10.61 -1.69
CA SER A 46 -3.71 10.77 -0.89
C SER A 46 -2.47 10.60 -1.75
N ILE A 47 -1.32 11.08 -1.23
CA ILE A 47 -0.01 10.86 -1.83
C ILE A 47 0.91 10.21 -0.81
N GLN A 48 1.57 9.11 -1.19
CA GLN A 48 2.47 8.38 -0.28
C GLN A 48 3.85 9.04 -0.25
N LEU A 49 4.35 9.33 0.95
CA LEU A 49 5.71 9.80 1.16
C LEU A 49 6.65 8.61 1.35
N ARG A 50 7.46 8.30 0.33
CA ARG A 50 8.40 7.17 0.36
C ARG A 50 9.67 7.53 1.11
N TRP A 51 10.19 6.56 1.87
CA TRP A 51 11.53 6.63 2.46
C TRP A 51 12.54 6.01 1.51
N LYS A 52 13.78 6.49 1.55
CA LYS A 52 14.90 5.86 0.84
C LYS A 52 15.10 4.43 1.33
N GLU A 53 15.53 3.55 0.45
CA GLU A 53 15.83 2.15 0.79
C GLU A 53 16.88 2.05 1.92
N SER A 54 17.90 2.92 1.89
CA SER A 54 18.93 3.00 2.92
C SER A 54 18.41 3.36 4.31
N MET A 55 17.21 3.92 4.42
CA MET A 55 16.59 4.34 5.69
C MET A 55 15.67 3.26 6.28
N LEU A 56 15.29 2.23 5.53
CA LEU A 56 14.30 1.23 5.96
C LEU A 56 14.76 0.41 7.17
N LYS A 57 16.07 0.29 7.39
CA LYS A 57 16.66 -0.40 8.56
C LYS A 57 17.21 0.53 9.62
N THR A 58 17.11 1.85 9.41
CA THR A 58 17.55 2.86 10.37
C THR A 58 16.50 3.03 11.46
N PRO A 59 16.85 2.85 12.76
CA PRO A 59 15.91 3.08 13.83
C PRO A 59 15.49 4.56 13.91
N ILE A 60 14.20 4.84 14.13
CA ILE A 60 13.70 6.22 14.30
C ILE A 60 14.25 6.85 15.58
N PHE A 61 14.26 6.10 16.68
CA PHE A 61 14.81 6.54 17.97
C PHE A 61 16.17 5.87 18.18
N ARG A 62 17.25 6.65 18.13
CA ARG A 62 18.63 6.13 18.16
C ARG A 62 19.32 6.44 19.47
N ARG A 63 20.32 5.63 19.82
CA ARG A 63 21.10 5.84 21.05
C ARG A 63 21.94 7.10 20.93
N TYR A 64 21.93 7.90 21.99
CA TYR A 64 22.80 9.05 22.13
C TYR A 64 23.92 8.72 23.12
N ARG A 65 25.18 8.89 22.72
CA ARG A 65 26.35 8.65 23.57
C ARG A 65 27.28 9.86 23.52
N GLY A 66 27.44 10.56 24.65
CA GLY A 66 28.51 11.55 24.83
C GLY A 66 28.59 12.67 23.79
N GLY A 67 27.46 13.12 23.24
CA GLY A 67 27.45 14.19 22.22
C GLY A 67 27.01 13.73 20.83
N SER A 68 27.03 12.43 20.55
CA SER A 68 26.71 11.89 19.22
C SER A 68 25.51 10.95 19.21
N LEU A 69 24.70 11.07 18.18
CA LEU A 69 23.61 10.14 17.87
C LEU A 69 24.17 8.96 17.07
N SER A 70 23.89 7.74 17.52
CA SER A 70 24.28 6.53 16.80
C SER A 70 23.59 6.45 15.45
N GLU A 71 24.28 5.94 14.43
CA GLU A 71 23.73 5.80 13.09
C GLU A 71 22.69 4.68 13.01
N ALA A 72 22.94 3.53 13.67
CA ALA A 72 22.17 2.31 13.50
C ALA A 72 21.69 1.67 14.83
N GLU A 73 22.14 2.13 16.00
CA GLU A 73 21.71 1.54 17.27
C GLU A 73 20.39 2.16 17.76
N ALA A 74 19.36 1.33 17.89
CA ALA A 74 18.09 1.73 18.47
C ALA A 74 18.24 2.10 19.95
N MET A 75 17.55 3.15 20.37
CA MET A 75 17.50 3.58 21.76
C MET A 75 17.05 2.43 22.68
N LEU A 76 17.77 2.22 23.77
CA LEU A 76 17.35 1.21 24.74
C LEU A 76 16.12 1.66 25.51
N TYR A 77 15.25 0.70 25.82
CA TYR A 77 14.09 0.91 26.69
C TYR A 77 14.45 1.50 28.06
N SER A 78 15.64 1.19 28.57
CA SER A 78 16.16 1.73 29.83
C SER A 78 16.58 3.20 29.73
N LYS A 79 16.89 3.73 28.54
CA LYS A 79 17.41 5.09 28.39
C LYS A 79 16.31 6.16 28.60
N LEU A 80 15.07 5.87 28.23
CA LEU A 80 13.90 6.73 28.55
C LEU A 80 13.67 6.85 30.07
N ARG A 81 14.14 5.87 30.86
CA ARG A 81 13.86 5.72 32.30
C ARG A 81 14.48 6.79 33.17
N ASP A 82 15.68 7.26 32.83
CA ASP A 82 16.56 8.00 33.75
C ASP A 82 16.76 9.47 33.33
N ASP A 83 16.39 9.84 32.10
CA ASP A 83 16.70 11.16 31.51
C ASP A 83 15.58 12.23 31.69
N ILE A 84 14.37 11.85 32.14
CA ILE A 84 13.17 12.74 32.19
C ILE A 84 12.77 13.25 33.60
N GLY A 85 13.53 12.91 34.65
CA GLY A 85 13.44 13.60 35.95
C GLY A 85 12.11 13.48 36.72
N HIS A 86 11.20 12.59 36.34
CA HIS A 86 9.93 12.38 37.05
C HIS A 86 10.13 11.62 38.37
N GLU A 87 9.27 11.94 39.37
CA GLU A 87 9.27 11.32 40.72
C GLU A 87 9.23 9.79 40.67
N ARG A 88 8.46 9.24 39.72
CA ARG A 88 8.45 7.81 39.39
C ARG A 88 9.10 7.58 38.04
N LYS A 89 9.88 6.50 37.95
CA LYS A 89 10.58 6.09 36.73
C LYS A 89 9.59 5.81 35.59
N TRP A 90 9.60 6.64 34.56
CA TRP A 90 8.79 6.44 33.36
C TRP A 90 9.50 5.44 32.44
N THR A 91 8.90 4.26 32.29
CA THR A 91 9.42 3.25 31.34
C THR A 91 8.59 3.29 30.06
N PRO A 92 9.07 2.80 28.92
CA PRO A 92 8.19 2.65 27.76
C PRO A 92 6.98 1.75 28.05
N ARG A 93 7.08 0.88 29.06
CA ARG A 93 5.95 0.10 29.60
C ARG A 93 4.87 0.98 30.23
N PHE A 94 5.20 2.13 30.81
CA PHE A 94 4.22 3.11 31.29
C PHE A 94 3.38 3.65 30.13
N ALA A 95 4.02 4.15 29.06
CA ALA A 95 3.32 4.64 27.88
C ALA A 95 2.48 3.53 27.22
N ARG A 96 3.05 2.32 27.07
CA ARG A 96 2.33 1.15 26.55
C ARG A 96 1.12 0.77 27.41
N ARG A 97 1.22 0.87 28.74
CA ARG A 97 0.10 0.62 29.66
C ARG A 97 -0.97 1.69 29.55
N GLY A 98 -0.59 2.96 29.51
CA GLY A 98 -1.55 4.05 29.35
C GLY A 98 -2.27 3.97 28.00
N ALA A 99 -1.56 3.68 26.91
CA ALA A 99 -2.15 3.43 25.59
C ALA A 99 -3.14 2.24 25.62
N ALA A 100 -2.74 1.11 26.23
CA ALA A 100 -3.63 -0.04 26.38
C ALA A 100 -4.88 0.28 27.20
N ASN A 101 -4.73 1.04 28.29
CA ASN A 101 -5.85 1.45 29.13
C ASN A 101 -6.79 2.42 28.40
N ALA A 102 -6.25 3.34 27.60
CA ALA A 102 -7.05 4.25 26.78
C ALA A 102 -7.83 3.52 25.69
N ALA A 103 -7.32 2.40 25.17
CA ALA A 103 -8.08 1.54 24.26
C ALA A 103 -9.07 0.61 25.00
N ASN A 104 -8.83 0.32 26.29
CA ASN A 104 -9.58 -0.65 27.05
C ASN A 104 -10.97 -0.12 27.43
N GLY A 105 -12.01 -0.73 26.87
CA GLY A 105 -13.41 -0.28 27.03
C GLY A 105 -13.88 0.71 25.97
N ASP A 106 -12.94 1.31 25.24
CA ASP A 106 -13.20 2.23 24.12
C ASP A 106 -13.06 1.57 22.74
N ALA A 107 -12.34 0.44 22.66
CA ALA A 107 -12.19 -0.39 21.47
C ALA A 107 -12.54 -1.85 21.77
N PRO A 108 -13.05 -2.62 20.78
CA PRO A 108 -13.20 -4.07 20.92
C PRO A 108 -11.87 -4.76 21.24
N ASP A 109 -11.92 -5.91 21.93
CA ASP A 109 -10.72 -6.68 22.31
C ASP A 109 -9.81 -6.97 21.11
N SER A 110 -10.38 -7.32 19.95
CA SER A 110 -9.61 -7.58 18.72
C SER A 110 -8.81 -6.38 18.23
N VAL A 111 -9.37 -5.17 18.32
CA VAL A 111 -8.70 -3.92 17.93
C VAL A 111 -7.62 -3.56 18.93
N ARG A 112 -7.91 -3.71 20.23
CA ARG A 112 -6.91 -3.51 21.30
C ARG A 112 -5.74 -4.48 21.12
N ASP A 113 -6.00 -5.76 20.91
CA ASP A 113 -4.96 -6.78 20.79
C ASP A 113 -4.11 -6.58 19.53
N GLN A 114 -4.74 -6.19 18.41
CA GLN A 114 -4.04 -5.75 17.20
C GLN A 114 -3.09 -4.58 17.46
N MET A 115 -3.56 -3.52 18.14
CA MET A 115 -2.75 -2.36 18.48
C MET A 115 -1.55 -2.72 19.35
N MET A 116 -1.76 -3.66 20.28
CA MET A 116 -0.72 -4.13 21.19
C MET A 116 0.20 -5.17 20.55
N ARG A 117 -0.10 -5.63 19.33
CA ARG A 117 0.54 -6.79 18.69
C ARG A 117 0.55 -8.01 19.59
N HIS A 118 -0.52 -8.18 20.35
CA HIS A 118 -0.75 -9.42 21.07
C HIS A 118 -1.37 -10.42 20.10
N ASP A 119 -1.04 -11.69 20.27
CA ASP A 119 -1.67 -12.76 19.50
C ASP A 119 -2.95 -13.18 20.23
N PRO A 120 -4.14 -12.75 19.76
CA PRO A 120 -5.38 -13.32 20.24
C PRO A 120 -5.40 -14.77 19.74
N GLN A 121 -5.59 -15.71 20.66
CA GLN A 121 -5.55 -17.17 20.42
C GLN A 121 -6.46 -17.68 19.26
N PHE A 122 -7.27 -16.81 18.64
CA PHE A 122 -8.00 -16.99 17.39
C PHE A 122 -7.17 -16.57 16.15
N THR A 123 -6.08 -17.27 15.89
CA THR A 123 -5.13 -16.97 14.80
C THR A 123 -5.77 -16.89 13.41
N THR A 124 -6.71 -17.78 13.09
CA THR A 124 -7.30 -17.83 11.73
C THR A 124 -8.12 -16.58 11.40
N PHE A 125 -8.95 -16.09 12.33
CA PHE A 125 -9.74 -14.90 12.08
C PHE A 125 -8.88 -13.63 12.03
N HIS A 126 -7.94 -13.51 12.97
CA HIS A 126 -7.11 -12.32 13.09
C HIS A 126 -6.09 -12.17 11.96
N HIS A 127 -5.57 -13.27 11.42
CA HIS A 127 -4.67 -13.21 10.26
C HIS A 127 -5.39 -13.01 8.92
N ALA A 128 -6.58 -13.60 8.75
CA ALA A 128 -7.25 -13.62 7.44
C ALA A 128 -8.27 -12.50 7.24
N TYR A 129 -8.91 -12.00 8.31
CA TYR A 129 -10.08 -11.11 8.19
C TYR A 129 -9.98 -9.81 8.97
N LEU A 130 -9.06 -9.69 9.92
CA LEU A 130 -8.84 -8.42 10.60
C LEU A 130 -8.11 -7.46 9.64
N ASN A 131 -8.64 -6.25 9.49
CA ASN A 131 -8.01 -5.22 8.67
C ASN A 131 -6.60 -4.94 9.21
N GLU A 132 -5.59 -4.85 8.35
CA GLU A 132 -4.22 -4.50 8.75
C GLU A 132 -4.14 -3.09 9.34
N ILE A 133 -5.07 -2.21 8.96
CA ILE A 133 -5.17 -0.84 9.45
C ILE A 133 -6.06 -0.79 10.70
N VAL A 134 -5.48 -0.35 11.81
CA VAL A 134 -6.21 -0.10 13.06
C VAL A 134 -7.12 1.12 12.87
N ASN A 135 -8.44 0.90 12.91
CA ASN A 135 -9.44 1.97 12.82
C ASN A 135 -9.81 2.52 14.22
N PHE A 136 -8.81 3.06 14.95
CA PHE A 136 -9.02 3.62 16.28
C PHE A 136 -8.06 4.79 16.54
N ASP A 137 -8.63 5.92 17.00
CA ASP A 137 -7.87 7.13 17.36
C ASP A 137 -7.25 6.99 18.75
N LEU A 138 -6.15 6.23 18.82
CA LEU A 138 -5.43 6.00 20.06
C LEU A 138 -4.84 7.30 20.64
N GLN A 139 -4.43 8.23 19.80
CA GLN A 139 -3.77 9.46 20.26
C GLN A 139 -4.75 10.30 21.08
N ASN A 140 -5.93 10.59 20.52
CA ASN A 140 -6.91 11.42 21.24
C ASN A 140 -7.54 10.65 22.40
N ALA A 141 -7.74 9.34 22.27
CA ALA A 141 -8.17 8.51 23.40
C ALA A 141 -7.16 8.57 24.57
N PHE A 142 -5.86 8.49 24.28
CA PHE A 142 -4.81 8.59 25.32
C PHE A 142 -4.70 9.99 25.93
N LEU A 143 -4.96 11.04 25.14
CA LEU A 143 -4.94 12.42 25.61
C LEU A 143 -6.25 12.84 26.30
N GLU A 144 -7.24 11.95 26.38
CA GLU A 144 -8.60 12.24 26.87
C GLU A 144 -9.28 13.38 26.08
N GLU A 145 -9.00 13.44 24.77
CA GLU A 145 -9.56 14.41 23.82
C GLU A 145 -10.63 13.76 22.91
N GLU A 146 -11.39 14.57 22.16
CA GLU A 146 -12.42 14.06 21.25
C GLU A 146 -11.82 13.20 20.12
N LYS A 147 -12.34 11.99 19.94
CA LYS A 147 -11.85 11.02 18.96
C LYS A 147 -12.24 11.42 17.53
N GLU A 148 -11.30 11.43 16.60
CA GLU A 148 -11.55 11.72 15.19
C GLU A 148 -11.99 10.46 14.41
N SER A 149 -12.99 9.73 14.91
CA SER A 149 -13.40 8.42 14.37
C SER A 149 -13.80 8.45 12.89
N GLN A 150 -14.37 9.55 12.41
CA GLN A 150 -14.72 9.72 10.99
C GLN A 150 -13.47 9.80 10.09
N LEU A 151 -12.42 10.49 10.55
CA LEU A 151 -11.16 10.60 9.82
C LEU A 151 -10.42 9.26 9.80
N PHE A 152 -10.38 8.54 10.91
CA PHE A 152 -9.79 7.18 10.95
C PHE A 152 -10.56 6.20 10.06
N ARG A 153 -11.89 6.29 10.02
CA ARG A 153 -12.70 5.48 9.11
C ARG A 153 -12.42 5.79 7.64
N LEU A 154 -12.19 7.07 7.31
CA LEU A 154 -11.73 7.48 5.98
C LEU A 154 -10.33 6.91 5.68
N PHE A 155 -9.41 6.94 6.65
CA PHE A 155 -8.05 6.37 6.52
C PHE A 155 -8.01 4.86 6.33
N ALA A 156 -8.99 4.14 6.87
CA ALA A 156 -9.12 2.70 6.72
C ALA A 156 -9.81 2.28 5.40
N HIS A 157 -10.29 3.24 4.58
CA HIS A 157 -10.98 2.93 3.33
C HIS A 157 -10.00 2.56 2.22
N VAL A 158 -10.24 1.41 1.58
CA VAL A 158 -9.46 0.89 0.43
C VAL A 158 -9.35 1.87 -0.75
N SER A 159 -10.28 2.81 -0.85
CA SER A 159 -10.30 3.82 -1.93
C SER A 159 -9.16 4.84 -1.83
N LEU A 160 -8.52 4.99 -0.67
CA LEU A 160 -7.45 6.00 -0.49
C LEU A 160 -6.20 5.75 -1.33
N THR A 161 -5.91 4.48 -1.61
CA THR A 161 -4.76 4.05 -2.41
C THR A 161 -5.14 3.69 -3.84
N ARG A 162 -6.42 3.86 -4.23
CA ARG A 162 -6.88 3.63 -5.59
C ARG A 162 -6.22 4.65 -6.53
N ASP A 163 -5.59 4.14 -7.57
CA ASP A 163 -5.22 4.91 -8.76
C ASP A 163 -5.99 4.34 -9.96
N PRO A 164 -6.93 5.10 -10.56
CA PRO A 164 -7.70 4.66 -11.71
C PRO A 164 -6.84 4.22 -12.91
N ARG A 165 -5.60 4.69 -13.03
CA ARG A 165 -4.68 4.35 -14.12
C ARG A 165 -4.03 2.97 -13.95
N ALA A 166 -4.11 2.37 -12.75
CA ALA A 166 -3.58 1.05 -12.49
C ALA A 166 -4.59 -0.05 -12.89
N THR A 167 -4.93 -0.08 -14.18
CA THR A 167 -5.82 -1.05 -14.81
C THR A 167 -5.13 -2.40 -15.05
N ALA A 168 -5.88 -3.39 -15.55
CA ALA A 168 -5.32 -4.71 -15.87
C ALA A 168 -4.29 -4.66 -17.02
N ASP A 169 -4.43 -3.70 -17.93
CA ASP A 169 -3.59 -3.46 -19.10
C ASP A 169 -2.56 -2.33 -18.89
N MET A 170 -2.24 -2.01 -17.63
CA MET A 170 -1.37 -0.88 -17.28
C MET A 170 0.09 -1.00 -17.77
N VAL A 171 0.51 -2.18 -18.25
CA VAL A 171 1.88 -2.41 -18.74
C VAL A 171 2.00 -1.88 -20.18
N PRO A 172 2.85 -0.87 -20.44
CA PRO A 172 3.01 -0.30 -21.78
C PRO A 172 3.50 -1.32 -22.80
N LYS A 173 3.10 -1.15 -24.07
CA LYS A 173 3.48 -2.06 -25.17
C LYS A 173 4.99 -2.13 -25.36
N GLU A 174 5.70 -1.06 -25.06
CA GLU A 174 7.15 -0.95 -25.12
C GLU A 174 7.82 -1.85 -24.09
N VAL A 175 7.21 -2.02 -22.90
CA VAL A 175 7.72 -2.94 -21.88
C VAL A 175 7.55 -4.38 -22.35
N TRP A 176 6.40 -4.72 -22.94
CA TRP A 176 6.17 -6.03 -23.55
C TRP A 176 7.14 -6.33 -24.70
N ALA A 177 7.41 -5.36 -25.57
CA ALA A 177 8.31 -5.52 -26.70
C ALA A 177 9.77 -5.74 -26.28
N ASN A 178 10.19 -5.18 -25.14
CA ASN A 178 11.56 -5.28 -24.64
C ASN A 178 11.79 -6.46 -23.68
N LEU A 179 10.76 -7.24 -23.35
CA LEU A 179 10.90 -8.39 -22.46
C LEU A 179 11.62 -9.54 -23.18
N PRO A 180 12.70 -10.11 -22.59
CA PRO A 180 13.37 -11.26 -23.18
C PRO A 180 12.43 -12.46 -23.25
N SER A 181 12.63 -13.34 -24.23
CA SER A 181 11.93 -14.62 -24.29
C SER A 181 12.26 -15.49 -23.08
N ASP A 182 11.27 -16.18 -22.54
CA ASP A 182 11.48 -17.12 -21.44
C ASP A 182 12.23 -18.36 -21.93
N PRO A 183 13.41 -18.68 -21.41
CA PRO A 183 14.20 -19.82 -21.87
C PRO A 183 13.46 -21.16 -21.70
N ASP A 184 12.56 -21.30 -20.72
CA ASP A 184 11.77 -22.51 -20.57
C ASP A 184 10.69 -22.63 -21.64
N ILE A 185 10.05 -21.51 -21.99
CA ILE A 185 9.03 -21.49 -23.05
C ILE A 185 9.68 -21.80 -24.40
N VAL A 186 10.85 -21.22 -24.67
CA VAL A 186 11.63 -21.50 -25.89
C VAL A 186 11.97 -22.99 -26.00
N LYS A 187 12.48 -23.61 -24.93
CA LYS A 187 12.79 -25.06 -24.92
C LYS A 187 11.55 -25.92 -25.19
N LEU A 188 10.41 -25.59 -24.59
CA LEU A 188 9.16 -26.32 -24.82
C LEU A 188 8.67 -26.15 -26.27
N GLU A 189 8.85 -24.98 -26.86
CA GLU A 189 8.53 -24.73 -28.26
C GLU A 189 9.42 -25.49 -29.23
N GLU A 190 10.72 -25.58 -28.94
CA GLU A 190 11.68 -26.40 -29.69
C GLU A 190 11.31 -27.89 -29.60
N GLU A 191 11.00 -28.40 -28.40
CA GLU A 191 10.56 -29.79 -28.21
C GLU A 191 9.27 -30.07 -28.99
N ARG A 192 8.27 -29.18 -28.90
CA ARG A 192 7.03 -29.30 -29.66
C ARG A 192 7.28 -29.30 -31.17
N THR A 193 8.20 -28.46 -31.65
CA THR A 193 8.52 -28.34 -33.07
C THR A 193 9.26 -29.59 -33.58
N ARG A 194 10.17 -30.13 -32.78
CA ARG A 194 10.87 -31.40 -33.06
C ARG A 194 9.88 -32.56 -33.17
N LEU A 195 8.93 -32.67 -32.24
CA LEU A 195 7.92 -33.73 -32.26
C LEU A 195 6.93 -33.58 -33.42
N LYS A 196 6.61 -32.35 -33.83
CA LYS A 196 5.75 -32.12 -35.01
C LYS A 196 6.43 -32.46 -36.35
N GLN A 197 7.76 -32.47 -36.41
CA GLN A 197 8.53 -32.73 -37.65
C GLN A 197 8.04 -31.90 -38.86
N GLY A 198 7.56 -30.68 -38.64
CA GLY A 198 7.00 -29.81 -39.68
C GLY A 198 5.56 -30.14 -40.13
N ARG A 199 4.90 -31.15 -39.55
CA ARG A 199 3.51 -31.50 -39.86
C ARG A 199 2.53 -30.54 -39.19
N TYR A 200 1.55 -30.06 -39.97
CA TYR A 200 0.50 -29.15 -39.49
C TYR A 200 -0.65 -29.91 -38.81
N ARG A 201 -1.01 -31.10 -39.31
CA ARG A 201 -1.99 -32.01 -38.70
C ARG A 201 -1.31 -32.98 -37.74
N ILE A 202 -1.89 -33.11 -36.55
CA ILE A 202 -1.36 -33.91 -35.43
C ILE A 202 -2.23 -35.16 -35.18
N GLU A 203 -3.44 -35.19 -35.76
CA GLU A 203 -4.41 -36.27 -35.59
C GLU A 203 -3.85 -37.59 -36.15
N GLY A 204 -3.75 -38.61 -35.29
CA GLY A 204 -3.19 -39.92 -35.64
C GLY A 204 -1.65 -39.98 -35.60
N HIS A 205 -0.98 -38.97 -35.05
CA HIS A 205 0.47 -38.98 -34.81
C HIS A 205 0.80 -39.76 -33.54
N GLU A 206 1.89 -40.56 -33.54
CA GLU A 206 2.30 -41.36 -32.38
C GLU A 206 2.50 -40.50 -31.11
N ASP A 207 3.04 -39.29 -31.29
CA ASP A 207 3.27 -38.32 -30.20
C ASP A 207 2.11 -37.32 -29.97
N GLU A 208 0.90 -37.56 -30.48
CA GLU A 208 -0.21 -36.59 -30.42
C GLU A 208 -0.51 -36.09 -28.99
N ASP A 209 -0.63 -37.01 -28.03
CA ASP A 209 -0.90 -36.67 -26.62
C ASP A 209 0.23 -35.83 -26.01
N ARG A 210 1.48 -36.13 -26.36
CA ARG A 210 2.64 -35.37 -25.88
C ARG A 210 2.64 -33.96 -26.47
N ILE A 211 2.33 -33.81 -27.76
CA ILE A 211 2.23 -32.50 -28.42
C ILE A 211 1.09 -31.66 -27.82
N ARG A 212 -0.06 -32.28 -27.50
CA ARG A 212 -1.18 -31.61 -26.82
C ARG A 212 -0.78 -31.15 -25.40
N LYS A 213 -0.11 -32.00 -24.62
CA LYS A 213 0.42 -31.64 -23.29
C LYS A 213 1.40 -30.47 -23.35
N LEU A 214 2.40 -30.53 -24.24
CA LEU A 214 3.36 -29.44 -24.43
C LEU A 214 2.68 -28.13 -24.85
N THR A 215 1.64 -28.19 -25.69
CA THR A 215 0.89 -27.00 -26.10
C THR A 215 0.18 -26.36 -24.90
N ASN A 216 -0.43 -27.17 -24.03
CA ASN A 216 -1.05 -26.67 -22.80
C ASN A 216 -0.02 -26.12 -21.80
N GLU A 217 1.13 -26.79 -21.65
CA GLU A 217 2.22 -26.32 -20.80
C GLU A 217 2.78 -24.96 -21.27
N ILE A 218 3.03 -24.81 -22.56
CA ILE A 218 3.45 -23.53 -23.17
C ILE A 218 2.42 -22.45 -22.89
N ARG A 219 1.12 -22.74 -23.12
CA ARG A 219 0.04 -21.78 -22.85
C ARG A 219 0.01 -21.35 -21.39
N ASN A 220 0.13 -22.31 -20.46
CA ASN A 220 0.09 -22.04 -19.03
C ASN A 220 1.31 -21.23 -18.58
N LYS A 221 2.52 -21.58 -19.04
CA LYS A 221 3.74 -20.82 -18.73
C LYS A 221 3.70 -19.40 -19.29
N ARG A 222 3.20 -19.20 -20.52
CA ARG A 222 2.98 -17.86 -21.08
C ARG A 222 2.02 -17.04 -20.21
N ALA A 223 0.87 -17.59 -19.87
CA ALA A 223 -0.11 -16.91 -19.00
C ALA A 223 0.45 -16.62 -17.60
N GLN A 224 1.27 -17.51 -17.04
CA GLN A 224 1.95 -17.27 -15.76
C GLN A 224 2.96 -16.14 -15.86
N ARG A 225 3.77 -16.11 -16.92
CA ARG A 225 4.74 -15.05 -17.20
C ARG A 225 4.04 -13.70 -17.36
N ASP A 226 2.95 -13.64 -18.11
CA ASP A 226 2.19 -12.41 -18.32
C ASP A 226 1.66 -11.85 -16.99
N ARG A 227 1.08 -12.72 -16.14
CA ARG A 227 0.61 -12.33 -14.80
C ARG A 227 1.75 -11.82 -13.93
N GLN A 228 2.92 -12.45 -14.00
CA GLN A 228 4.09 -12.05 -13.22
C GLN A 228 4.60 -10.67 -13.66
N VAL A 229 4.70 -10.43 -14.97
CA VAL A 229 5.08 -9.11 -15.52
C VAL A 229 4.10 -8.03 -15.07
N VAL A 230 2.79 -8.28 -15.19
CA VAL A 230 1.77 -7.33 -14.74
C VAL A 230 1.90 -7.05 -13.25
N LYS A 231 2.14 -8.08 -12.43
CA LYS A 231 2.33 -7.93 -10.98
C LYS A 231 3.56 -7.07 -10.67
N GLU A 232 4.72 -7.39 -11.23
CA GLU A 232 5.97 -6.67 -10.99
C GLU A 232 5.89 -5.21 -11.46
N TYR A 233 5.32 -4.98 -12.65
CA TYR A 233 5.12 -3.63 -13.16
C TYR A 233 4.15 -2.83 -12.29
N ARG A 234 3.08 -3.47 -11.80
CA ARG A 234 2.12 -2.84 -10.87
C ARG A 234 2.81 -2.46 -9.57
N GLU A 235 3.60 -3.35 -8.97
CA GLU A 235 4.37 -3.08 -7.75
C GLU A 235 5.35 -1.92 -7.96
N HIS A 236 6.11 -1.94 -9.06
CA HIS A 236 7.00 -0.85 -9.46
C HIS A 236 6.23 0.47 -9.64
N TYR A 237 5.10 0.44 -10.34
CA TYR A 237 4.25 1.62 -10.56
C TYR A 237 3.83 2.26 -9.23
N PHE A 238 3.20 1.49 -8.32
CA PHE A 238 2.74 2.03 -7.04
C PHE A 238 3.88 2.44 -6.11
N TYR A 239 5.05 1.83 -6.24
CA TYR A 239 6.23 2.23 -5.47
C TYR A 239 6.76 3.60 -5.93
N HIS A 240 7.02 3.76 -7.22
CA HIS A 240 7.71 4.93 -7.77
C HIS A 240 6.80 6.10 -8.16
N ARG A 241 5.52 5.85 -8.48
CA ARG A 241 4.59 6.89 -8.96
C ARG A 241 4.46 8.05 -7.97
N PRO A 242 4.25 7.84 -6.65
CA PRO A 242 4.14 8.95 -5.70
C PRO A 242 5.38 9.85 -5.68
N THR A 243 6.58 9.27 -5.65
CA THR A 243 7.84 10.03 -5.69
C THR A 243 7.94 10.87 -6.96
N ARG A 244 7.66 10.27 -8.14
CA ARG A 244 7.68 10.99 -9.42
C ARG A 244 6.70 12.15 -9.44
N ASP A 245 5.50 11.96 -8.91
CA ASP A 245 4.46 12.97 -8.88
C ASP A 245 4.84 14.17 -7.98
N ILE A 246 5.47 13.90 -6.84
CA ILE A 246 6.02 14.92 -5.93
C ILE A 246 7.08 15.77 -6.63
N GLU A 247 7.99 15.14 -7.37
CA GLU A 247 9.09 15.83 -8.08
C GLU A 247 8.57 16.69 -9.22
N ARG A 248 7.61 16.20 -10.02
CA ARG A 248 6.98 17.00 -11.08
C ARG A 248 6.30 18.25 -10.54
N GLN A 249 5.57 18.14 -9.42
CA GLN A 249 5.00 19.30 -8.74
C GLN A 249 6.09 20.27 -8.24
N ALA A 250 7.27 19.78 -7.87
CA ALA A 250 8.38 20.65 -7.46
C ALA A 250 8.98 21.41 -8.64
N GLN A 251 9.01 20.80 -9.82
CA GLN A 251 9.51 21.38 -11.07
C GLN A 251 8.49 22.34 -11.71
N GLY A 252 7.26 22.40 -11.20
CA GLY A 252 6.20 23.22 -11.78
C GLY A 252 5.68 22.64 -13.10
N GLU A 253 5.90 21.36 -13.36
CA GLU A 253 5.34 20.70 -14.53
C GLU A 253 3.81 20.64 -14.42
N GLU A 254 3.13 20.90 -15.53
CA GLU A 254 1.69 20.70 -15.58
C GLU A 254 1.34 19.25 -15.26
N GLU A 255 0.28 19.07 -14.48
CA GLU A 255 -0.25 17.74 -14.24
C GLU A 255 -0.66 17.12 -15.58
N GLU A 256 -0.25 15.87 -15.81
CA GLU A 256 -0.77 15.10 -16.95
C GLU A 256 -2.29 15.20 -16.97
N GLU A 257 -2.84 15.62 -18.11
CA GLU A 257 -4.28 15.64 -18.34
C GLU A 257 -4.86 14.29 -17.89
N TYR A 258 -5.71 14.35 -16.87
CA TYR A 258 -6.30 13.18 -16.30
C TYR A 258 -7.56 12.83 -17.08
N VAL A 259 -7.44 11.82 -17.94
CA VAL A 259 -8.59 11.11 -18.49
C VAL A 259 -8.78 9.87 -17.65
N GLU A 260 -9.93 9.78 -16.96
CA GLU A 260 -10.29 8.56 -16.26
C GLU A 260 -10.45 7.43 -17.30
N PRO A 261 -9.70 6.32 -17.18
CA PRO A 261 -9.86 5.22 -18.11
C PRO A 261 -11.26 4.65 -17.99
N GLY A 262 -11.92 4.48 -19.14
CA GLY A 262 -13.26 3.90 -19.19
C GLY A 262 -13.29 2.51 -18.57
N ILE A 263 -14.38 2.20 -17.85
CA ILE A 263 -14.63 0.88 -17.29
C ILE A 263 -14.93 -0.09 -18.45
N SER A 264 -13.89 -0.70 -19.00
CA SER A 264 -14.01 -1.69 -20.08
C SER A 264 -14.09 -3.10 -19.50
N VAL A 265 -15.29 -3.51 -19.08
CA VAL A 265 -15.55 -4.88 -18.61
C VAL A 265 -16.48 -5.58 -19.60
N THR A 266 -16.11 -6.79 -20.03
CA THR A 266 -16.87 -7.57 -21.01
C THR A 266 -18.26 -8.01 -20.50
N ILE A 267 -18.42 -8.06 -19.18
CA ILE A 267 -19.64 -8.51 -18.49
C ILE A 267 -20.39 -7.27 -18.00
N PRO A 268 -21.61 -6.99 -18.51
CA PRO A 268 -22.39 -5.79 -18.17
C PRO A 268 -22.61 -5.61 -16.67
N GLU A 269 -22.88 -6.69 -15.94
CA GLU A 269 -23.11 -6.67 -14.49
C GLU A 269 -21.86 -6.24 -13.74
N ARG A 270 -20.68 -6.66 -14.21
CA ARG A 270 -19.39 -6.24 -13.63
C ARG A 270 -19.04 -4.80 -13.99
N ALA A 271 -19.41 -4.34 -15.19
CA ALA A 271 -19.27 -2.94 -15.56
C ALA A 271 -20.13 -2.06 -14.63
N ARG A 272 -21.39 -2.47 -14.39
CA ARG A 272 -22.29 -1.76 -13.48
C ARG A 272 -21.79 -1.78 -12.03
N LEU A 273 -21.33 -2.93 -11.55
CA LEU A 273 -20.76 -3.05 -10.21
C LEU A 273 -19.52 -2.15 -10.07
N ALA A 274 -18.65 -2.12 -11.08
CA ALA A 274 -17.49 -1.24 -11.10
C ALA A 274 -17.90 0.24 -11.12
N GLU A 275 -18.93 0.63 -11.88
CA GLU A 275 -19.46 2.00 -11.85
C GLU A 275 -19.92 2.39 -10.45
N ILE A 276 -20.64 1.50 -9.76
CA ILE A 276 -21.09 1.75 -8.39
C ILE A 276 -19.87 1.89 -7.48
N TYR A 277 -18.96 0.91 -7.45
CA TYR A 277 -17.77 1.01 -6.59
C TYR A 277 -16.89 2.24 -6.89
N CYS A 278 -16.85 2.69 -8.14
CA CYS A 278 -15.95 3.75 -8.56
C CYS A 278 -16.55 5.16 -8.50
N HIS A 279 -17.87 5.29 -8.70
CA HIS A 279 -18.56 6.57 -8.93
C HIS A 279 -19.83 6.73 -8.10
N GLN A 280 -20.07 5.89 -7.08
CA GLN A 280 -21.25 6.02 -6.24
C GLN A 280 -21.37 7.43 -5.64
N PRO A 281 -22.49 8.14 -5.84
CA PRO A 281 -22.73 9.42 -5.22
C PRO A 281 -22.81 9.28 -3.70
N ASN A 282 -22.20 10.22 -2.97
CA ASN A 282 -22.20 10.20 -1.51
C ASN A 282 -23.59 10.52 -0.89
N ASN A 283 -24.55 10.99 -1.69
CA ASN A 283 -25.85 11.52 -1.26
C ASN A 283 -27.04 10.80 -1.94
N LEU A 284 -27.01 9.48 -1.97
CA LEU A 284 -28.12 8.68 -2.53
C LEU A 284 -29.35 8.72 -1.59
N THR A 285 -30.51 9.00 -2.17
CA THR A 285 -31.82 8.82 -1.50
C THR A 285 -32.21 7.35 -1.46
N GLU A 286 -33.13 6.96 -0.57
CA GLU A 286 -33.62 5.56 -0.46
C GLU A 286 -34.17 5.04 -1.80
N ASP A 287 -34.92 5.86 -2.54
CA ASP A 287 -35.41 5.51 -3.87
C ASP A 287 -34.28 5.26 -4.88
N ALA A 288 -33.22 6.08 -4.83
CA ALA A 288 -32.05 5.91 -5.70
C ALA A 288 -31.27 4.62 -5.37
N ILE A 289 -31.24 4.23 -4.08
CA ILE A 289 -30.65 2.96 -3.63
C ILE A 289 -31.48 1.78 -4.14
N LEU A 290 -32.81 1.84 -4.05
CA LEU A 290 -33.70 0.79 -4.55
C LEU A 290 -33.57 0.61 -6.07
N HIS A 291 -33.46 1.71 -6.82
CA HIS A 291 -33.19 1.66 -8.26
C HIS A 291 -31.82 1.07 -8.61
N LEU A 292 -30.80 1.31 -7.77
CA LEU A 292 -29.48 0.70 -7.94
C LEU A 292 -29.53 -0.82 -7.72
N TYR A 293 -30.27 -1.30 -6.71
CA TYR A 293 -30.44 -2.74 -6.46
C TYR A 293 -31.23 -3.46 -7.55
N ALA A 294 -32.21 -2.81 -8.16
CA ALA A 294 -32.98 -3.40 -9.26
C ALA A 294 -32.21 -3.51 -10.58
N ALA A 295 -31.05 -2.84 -10.68
CA ALA A 295 -30.20 -2.77 -11.88
C ALA A 295 -28.92 -3.62 -11.79
N ILE A 296 -28.73 -4.36 -10.69
CA ILE A 296 -27.67 -5.38 -10.49
C ILE A 296 -28.32 -6.76 -10.64
#